data_AF-A0AAV5RSS5-F1
#
_entry.id   AF-A0AAV5RSS5-F1
#
_cell.length_a   1.000
_cell.length_b   1.000
_cell.length_c   1.000
_cell.angle_alpha   90.00
_cell.angle_beta   90.00
_cell.angle_gamma   90.00
#
_symmetry.space_group_name_H-M   'P 1'
#
loop_
_entity.id
_entity.type
_entity.pdbx_description
1 polymer ?
#
loop_
_entity_poly.entity_id
_entity_poly.type
_entity_poly.pdbx_seq_one_letter_code
_entity_poly.pdbx_strand_id
1 'polypeptide(L)'
;MTVSSSIQYVKGWNKDQYPGHNTPHYLVDFTEWHLSNFETLSSLISVQNYENMLSSIEFHLNRALAGSTEKKLIVPPYDVWLVIMTISTVTTTENDAILRESDVYNFTKISLNKRALKLMRSYLDILTEFDTELYNRYDLELLRCQLFLALDAMLPQGGSGLRLGGARSRNTRGSAHSPVFKEFSNPYSSYRDCLVNQTEALGSKFLHLRFAEPGEMINTLLLTLSNSILSSDQDDARFLVTYEAWIPIFTYLFEIILLRQNYFICNEVTKPNTKIATSLFVQILSESPSARFLSIINAYNFSRRFIENVFIDCPDSRNQTQFINEANKNSAPHISSTYIRTTDYTEEYTLRCSMELRRKLVLIAFHFLSVVPSGHRLVSPRLEINSLLTEVATELVSLTDLSFFTQFLWSADLQRDVVFIPIVIEAVVNSIISDDSDYFEKASFNKHQINNGTVKATYNPSPNNSDKSVNFVNCLNTIEGSLAEYSRVILISKPLEGETKKSNRQMEFTSKLKICWCVLAMTRYAELIHSGSLNSKFSGVYKQFLTLFKSVLEGLSVYADSNGLHMHNLGDIKKLVSHLLNGLAG
;
A
#
# COMPACT_ATOMS: atom_id res chain seq x y z
N MET A 1 4.26 -2.39 -13.66
CA MET A 1 3.38 -1.35 -14.23
C MET A 1 4.20 -0.47 -15.17
N THR A 2 3.92 -0.50 -16.46
CA THR A 2 4.51 0.41 -17.45
C THR A 2 3.78 1.74 -17.36
N VAL A 3 4.31 2.70 -16.59
CA VAL A 3 3.76 4.05 -16.57
C VAL A 3 4.04 4.70 -17.91
N SER A 4 2.98 5.19 -18.58
CA SER A 4 3.12 5.96 -19.82
C SER A 4 3.99 7.19 -19.56
N SER A 5 5.19 7.18 -20.14
CA SER A 5 6.22 8.23 -20.07
C SER A 5 5.89 9.44 -20.95
N SER A 6 4.64 9.57 -21.37
CA SER A 6 4.19 10.67 -22.19
C SER A 6 4.36 12.02 -21.50
N ILE A 7 5.07 12.93 -22.15
CA ILE A 7 5.33 14.31 -21.70
C ILE A 7 5.08 15.34 -22.82
N GLN A 8 4.21 15.02 -23.78
CA GLN A 8 4.10 15.80 -25.02
C GLN A 8 3.53 17.21 -24.81
N TYR A 9 2.56 17.36 -23.90
CA TYR A 9 1.91 18.63 -23.60
C TYR A 9 2.36 19.23 -22.25
N VAL A 10 3.32 18.58 -21.60
CA VAL A 10 3.89 19.00 -20.31
C VAL A 10 4.91 20.12 -20.52
N LYS A 11 4.70 21.27 -19.86
CA LYS A 11 5.55 22.47 -20.01
C LYS A 11 6.57 22.68 -18.89
N GLY A 12 6.53 21.86 -17.83
CA GLY A 12 7.26 22.05 -16.57
C GLY A 12 8.80 22.02 -16.63
N TRP A 13 9.41 22.16 -17.80
CA TRP A 13 10.87 22.19 -18.02
C TRP A 13 11.41 23.56 -18.41
N ASN A 14 10.57 24.52 -18.77
CA ASN A 14 11.01 25.80 -19.32
C ASN A 14 11.40 26.82 -18.23
N LYS A 15 12.59 26.66 -17.64
CA LYS A 15 13.28 27.77 -16.96
C LYS A 15 13.54 28.96 -17.92
N ASP A 16 13.65 28.68 -19.22
CA ASP A 16 14.06 29.67 -20.22
C ASP A 16 12.91 30.55 -20.75
N GLN A 17 11.64 30.15 -20.58
CA GLN A 17 10.49 30.96 -21.04
C GLN A 17 9.87 31.82 -19.94
N TYR A 18 10.09 31.49 -18.65
CA TYR A 18 9.52 32.23 -17.53
C TYR A 18 10.52 32.34 -16.37
N PRO A 19 11.51 33.24 -16.46
CA PRO A 19 12.48 33.46 -15.38
C PRO A 19 11.74 33.98 -14.13
N GLY A 20 11.55 33.12 -13.13
CA GLY A 20 10.96 33.49 -11.84
C GLY A 20 9.84 32.58 -11.34
N HIS A 21 9.27 31.71 -12.18
CA HIS A 21 8.22 30.78 -11.75
C HIS A 21 8.76 29.35 -11.58
N ASN A 22 8.76 28.87 -10.34
CA ASN A 22 9.11 27.50 -10.00
C ASN A 22 7.90 26.58 -10.32
N THR A 23 7.62 26.37 -11.60
CA THR A 23 6.44 25.60 -12.05
C THR A 23 6.65 24.09 -11.89
N PRO A 24 5.61 23.32 -11.54
CA PRO A 24 5.70 21.86 -11.43
C PRO A 24 6.12 21.20 -12.76
N HIS A 25 6.97 20.18 -12.69
CA HIS A 25 7.52 19.49 -13.87
C HIS A 25 6.48 18.72 -14.71
N TYR A 26 5.28 18.52 -14.19
CA TYR A 26 4.16 17.84 -14.83
C TYR A 26 3.06 18.82 -15.28
N LEU A 27 3.29 20.14 -15.20
CA LEU A 27 2.30 21.16 -15.50
C LEU A 27 1.85 21.10 -16.98
N VAL A 28 0.53 21.12 -17.20
CA VAL A 28 -0.11 21.18 -18.53
C VAL A 28 -0.97 22.44 -18.57
N ASP A 29 -0.74 23.31 -19.56
CA ASP A 29 -1.51 24.55 -19.76
C ASP A 29 -2.92 24.26 -20.25
N PHE A 30 -3.90 25.04 -19.81
CA PHE A 30 -5.31 24.86 -20.15
C PHE A 30 -5.68 25.30 -21.57
N THR A 31 -6.61 24.57 -22.19
CA THR A 31 -7.39 25.08 -23.33
C THR A 31 -8.64 25.80 -22.85
N GLU A 32 -9.26 26.62 -23.71
CA GLU A 32 -10.51 27.32 -23.40
C GLU A 32 -11.63 26.37 -22.94
N TRP A 33 -11.72 25.18 -23.54
CA TRP A 33 -12.70 24.17 -23.16
C TRP A 33 -12.48 23.67 -21.72
N HIS A 34 -11.22 23.40 -21.35
CA HIS A 34 -10.89 22.97 -19.99
C HIS A 34 -11.14 24.10 -18.98
N LEU A 35 -10.80 25.34 -19.33
CA LEU A 35 -11.03 26.49 -18.47
C LEU A 35 -12.53 26.70 -18.21
N SER A 36 -13.36 26.61 -19.25
CA SER A 36 -14.82 26.69 -19.12
C SER A 36 -15.40 25.58 -18.24
N ASN A 37 -14.90 24.35 -18.37
CA ASN A 37 -15.30 23.25 -17.49
C ASN A 37 -14.87 23.50 -16.03
N PHE A 38 -13.64 23.99 -15.82
CA PHE A 38 -13.12 24.28 -14.49
C PHE A 38 -13.95 25.38 -13.81
N GLU A 39 -14.26 26.47 -14.51
CA GLU A 39 -15.13 27.54 -14.02
C GLU A 39 -16.55 27.02 -13.68
N THR A 40 -17.09 26.13 -14.51
CA THR A 40 -18.40 25.52 -14.26
C THR A 40 -18.41 24.69 -12.98
N LEU A 41 -17.43 23.80 -12.80
CA LEU A 41 -17.31 22.96 -11.61
C LEU A 41 -17.06 23.80 -10.35
N SER A 42 -16.20 24.81 -10.45
CA SER A 42 -15.89 25.74 -9.37
C SER A 42 -17.07 26.62 -8.97
N SER A 43 -17.91 26.99 -9.93
CA SER A 43 -19.16 27.70 -9.67
C SER A 43 -20.13 26.82 -8.87
N LEU A 44 -20.25 25.52 -9.21
CA LEU A 44 -21.08 24.58 -8.47
C LEU A 44 -20.59 24.36 -7.03
N ILE A 45 -19.28 24.29 -6.80
CA ILE A 45 -18.69 24.23 -5.46
C ILE A 45 -18.94 25.51 -4.67
N SER A 46 -18.82 26.67 -5.32
CA SER A 46 -19.02 27.96 -4.68
C SER A 46 -20.43 28.12 -4.10
N VAL A 47 -21.44 27.54 -4.76
CA VAL A 47 -22.84 27.47 -4.28
C VAL A 47 -23.15 26.19 -3.49
N GLN A 48 -22.14 25.40 -3.13
CA GLN A 48 -22.24 24.13 -2.39
C GLN A 48 -23.17 23.09 -3.03
N ASN A 49 -23.32 23.13 -4.36
CA ASN A 49 -24.15 22.18 -5.11
C ASN A 49 -23.32 20.97 -5.56
N TYR A 50 -22.92 20.15 -4.58
CA TYR A 50 -22.08 18.98 -4.79
C TYR A 50 -22.78 17.88 -5.60
N GLU A 51 -24.11 17.77 -5.50
CA GLU A 51 -24.93 16.80 -6.25
C GLU A 51 -24.84 17.03 -7.77
N ASN A 52 -25.04 18.27 -8.23
CA ASN A 52 -24.92 18.58 -9.65
C ASN A 52 -23.46 18.54 -10.13
N MET A 53 -22.50 18.87 -9.26
CA MET A 53 -21.07 18.73 -9.55
C MET A 53 -20.71 17.27 -9.86
N LEU A 54 -21.03 16.33 -8.96
CA LEU A 54 -20.75 14.90 -9.18
C LEU A 54 -21.53 14.35 -10.37
N SER A 55 -22.80 14.73 -10.52
CA SER A 55 -23.65 14.29 -11.65
C SER A 55 -23.10 14.75 -13.00
N SER A 56 -22.59 15.97 -13.09
CA SER A 56 -21.95 16.49 -14.30
C SER A 56 -20.72 15.64 -14.66
N ILE A 57 -19.83 15.40 -13.69
CA ILE A 57 -18.62 14.59 -13.90
C ILE A 57 -18.99 13.16 -14.33
N GLU A 58 -19.93 12.52 -13.63
CA GLU A 58 -20.40 11.16 -13.95
C GLU A 58 -21.03 11.05 -15.33
N PHE A 59 -21.86 12.02 -15.72
CA PHE A 59 -22.50 12.04 -17.04
C PHE A 59 -21.45 12.07 -18.16
N HIS A 60 -20.46 12.94 -18.04
CA HIS A 60 -19.38 13.05 -19.01
C HIS A 60 -18.47 11.81 -19.03
N LEU A 61 -18.16 11.25 -17.87
CA LEU A 61 -17.38 10.02 -17.75
C LEU A 61 -18.08 8.83 -18.43
N ASN A 62 -19.38 8.64 -18.15
CA ASN A 62 -20.17 7.56 -18.76
C ASN A 62 -20.27 7.72 -20.27
N ARG A 63 -20.37 8.97 -20.77
CA ARG A 63 -20.40 9.26 -22.21
C ARG A 63 -19.06 8.95 -22.89
N ALA A 64 -17.94 9.21 -22.23
CA ALA A 64 -16.61 8.85 -22.72
C ALA A 64 -16.45 7.31 -22.78
N LEU A 65 -16.91 6.60 -21.74
CA LEU A 65 -16.85 5.14 -21.66
C LEU A 65 -17.79 4.43 -22.65
N ALA A 66 -18.93 5.03 -23.00
CA ALA A 66 -19.93 4.45 -23.91
C ALA A 66 -19.53 4.45 -25.40
N GLY A 67 -18.24 4.68 -25.72
CA GLY A 67 -17.72 4.59 -27.09
C GLY A 67 -18.23 5.68 -28.03
N SER A 68 -18.69 6.81 -27.49
CA SER A 68 -19.12 7.94 -28.32
C SER A 68 -17.93 8.53 -29.09
N THR A 69 -18.19 9.11 -30.27
CA THR A 69 -17.18 9.64 -31.21
C THR A 69 -16.28 10.74 -30.63
N GLU A 70 -16.64 11.31 -29.47
CA GLU A 70 -15.83 12.29 -28.76
C GLU A 70 -14.99 11.62 -27.66
N LYS A 71 -13.72 11.37 -27.95
CA LYS A 71 -12.70 10.86 -26.99
C LYS A 71 -12.29 11.87 -25.91
N LYS A 72 -13.15 12.85 -25.60
CA LYS A 72 -12.85 13.95 -24.68
C LYS A 72 -13.23 13.57 -23.26
N LEU A 73 -12.27 13.63 -22.35
CA LEU A 73 -12.46 13.33 -20.94
C LEU A 73 -12.66 14.64 -20.17
N ILE A 74 -13.70 14.72 -19.34
CA ILE A 74 -13.81 15.85 -18.41
C ILE A 74 -12.76 15.67 -17.32
N VAL A 75 -11.93 16.69 -17.12
CA VAL A 75 -10.89 16.69 -16.09
C VAL A 75 -11.34 17.63 -14.97
N PRO A 76 -11.51 17.15 -13.73
CA PRO A 76 -11.72 18.04 -12.60
C PRO A 76 -10.42 18.80 -12.27
N PRO A 77 -10.48 20.10 -11.94
CA PRO A 77 -9.32 20.82 -11.42
C PRO A 77 -8.89 20.30 -10.05
N TYR A 78 -7.65 20.58 -9.66
CA TYR A 78 -7.05 20.05 -8.43
C TYR A 78 -7.82 20.44 -7.16
N ASP A 79 -8.46 21.61 -7.14
CA ASP A 79 -9.24 22.12 -6.02
C ASP A 79 -10.60 21.41 -5.92
N VAL A 80 -11.26 21.12 -7.04
CA VAL A 80 -12.41 20.20 -7.11
C VAL A 80 -12.02 18.80 -6.64
N TRP A 81 -10.82 18.31 -6.97
CA TRP A 81 -10.34 17.03 -6.44
C TRP A 81 -10.21 17.02 -4.91
N LEU A 82 -9.72 18.10 -4.31
CA LEU A 82 -9.68 18.24 -2.85
C LEU A 82 -11.09 18.22 -2.24
N VAL A 83 -12.07 18.79 -2.92
CA VAL A 83 -13.49 18.71 -2.51
C VAL A 83 -14.02 17.29 -2.63
N ILE A 84 -13.82 16.60 -3.75
CA ILE A 84 -14.26 15.20 -3.96
C ILE A 84 -13.68 14.28 -2.88
N MET A 85 -12.37 14.40 -2.61
CA MET A 85 -11.73 13.61 -1.55
C MET A 85 -12.29 13.96 -0.16
N THR A 86 -12.59 15.23 0.11
CA THR A 86 -13.18 15.64 1.39
C THR A 86 -14.61 15.10 1.55
N ILE A 87 -15.47 15.21 0.52
CA ILE A 87 -16.83 14.65 0.52
C ILE A 87 -16.82 13.15 0.79
N SER A 88 -15.83 12.43 0.24
CA SER A 88 -15.72 10.98 0.46
C SER A 88 -15.44 10.60 1.93
N THR A 89 -14.94 11.53 2.75
CA THR A 89 -14.77 11.33 4.21
C THR A 89 -16.03 11.58 5.02
N VAL A 90 -17.04 12.23 4.44
CA VAL A 90 -18.31 12.54 5.07
C VAL A 90 -19.20 11.30 4.98
N THR A 91 -19.26 10.51 6.05
CA THR A 91 -20.02 9.25 6.04
C THR A 91 -21.51 9.47 6.29
N THR A 92 -22.33 8.59 5.73
CA THR A 92 -23.75 8.46 6.06
C THR A 92 -24.00 8.01 7.50
N THR A 93 -22.95 7.55 8.19
CA THR A 93 -23.05 7.06 9.56
C THR A 93 -23.12 8.22 10.54
N GLU A 94 -22.38 9.29 10.32
CA GLU A 94 -22.33 10.45 11.24
C GLU A 94 -23.10 11.65 10.70
N ASN A 95 -22.96 11.93 9.40
CA ASN A 95 -23.39 13.17 8.77
C ASN A 95 -24.61 12.97 7.86
N ASP A 96 -25.45 11.98 8.15
CA ASP A 96 -26.60 11.61 7.31
C ASP A 96 -27.55 12.78 7.05
N ALA A 97 -27.83 13.60 8.07
CA ALA A 97 -28.69 14.78 7.92
C ALA A 97 -28.14 15.78 6.89
N ILE A 98 -26.85 16.13 7.02
CA ILE A 98 -26.17 17.07 6.12
C ILE A 98 -26.10 16.50 4.69
N LEU A 99 -25.83 15.20 4.56
CA LEU A 99 -25.79 14.52 3.27
C LEU A 99 -27.17 14.48 2.59
N ARG A 100 -28.25 14.24 3.36
CA ARG A 100 -29.63 14.25 2.85
C ARG A 100 -30.09 15.64 2.45
N GLU A 101 -29.75 16.68 3.22
CA GLU A 101 -30.07 18.08 2.88
C GLU A 101 -29.36 18.53 1.61
N SER A 102 -28.15 18.02 1.37
CA SER A 102 -27.35 18.34 0.19
C SER A 102 -27.74 17.53 -1.06
N ASP A 103 -28.54 16.47 -0.89
CA ASP A 103 -29.07 15.64 -1.98
C ASP A 103 -30.47 16.14 -2.38
N VAL A 104 -30.47 17.01 -3.39
CA VAL A 104 -31.68 17.69 -3.91
C VAL A 104 -32.70 16.71 -4.52
N TYR A 105 -32.31 15.48 -4.87
CA TYR A 105 -33.14 14.54 -5.64
C TYR A 105 -33.61 13.29 -4.85
N ASN A 106 -33.50 13.31 -3.53
CA ASN A 106 -33.49 12.10 -2.70
C ASN A 106 -34.76 11.21 -2.77
N PHE A 107 -34.58 9.88 -2.85
CA PHE A 107 -35.36 8.82 -2.15
C PHE A 107 -34.85 7.37 -2.41
N THR A 108 -33.98 7.09 -3.40
CA THR A 108 -33.47 5.72 -3.68
C THR A 108 -32.02 5.61 -4.22
N LYS A 109 -31.23 6.69 -4.25
CA LYS A 109 -29.91 6.72 -4.92
C LYS A 109 -28.71 6.51 -3.98
N ILE A 110 -27.57 6.18 -4.58
CA ILE A 110 -26.25 6.02 -3.94
C ILE A 110 -25.83 7.37 -3.32
N SER A 111 -25.39 7.37 -2.06
CA SER A 111 -24.98 8.57 -1.33
C SER A 111 -23.77 9.30 -1.94
N LEU A 112 -23.67 10.62 -1.72
CA LEU A 112 -22.62 11.49 -2.26
C LEU A 112 -21.20 10.95 -2.00
N ASN A 113 -20.92 10.47 -0.79
CA ASN A 113 -19.62 9.90 -0.44
C ASN A 113 -19.27 8.65 -1.26
N LYS A 114 -20.23 7.74 -1.45
CA LYS A 114 -20.05 6.52 -2.25
C LYS A 114 -19.85 6.86 -3.74
N ARG A 115 -20.55 7.88 -4.25
CA ARG A 115 -20.36 8.41 -5.60
C ARG A 115 -18.99 9.03 -5.80
N ALA A 116 -18.55 9.87 -4.86
CA ALA A 116 -17.21 10.45 -4.85
C ALA A 116 -16.12 9.37 -4.88
N LEU A 117 -16.23 8.34 -4.03
CA LEU A 117 -15.30 7.19 -4.02
C LEU A 117 -15.30 6.43 -5.35
N LYS A 118 -16.47 6.23 -5.97
CA LYS A 118 -16.57 5.58 -7.27
C LYS A 118 -15.88 6.39 -8.36
N LEU A 119 -16.11 7.71 -8.41
CA LEU A 119 -15.45 8.61 -9.35
C LEU A 119 -13.93 8.58 -9.18
N MET A 120 -13.45 8.70 -7.94
CA MET A 120 -12.02 8.62 -7.63
C MET A 120 -11.39 7.35 -8.20
N ARG A 121 -12.00 6.17 -7.96
CA ARG A 121 -11.52 4.89 -8.50
C ARG A 121 -11.52 4.89 -10.03
N SER A 122 -12.62 5.29 -10.67
CA SER A 122 -12.70 5.28 -12.15
C SER A 122 -11.64 6.15 -12.81
N TYR A 123 -11.35 7.34 -12.27
CA TYR A 123 -10.28 8.19 -12.80
C TYR A 123 -8.88 7.64 -12.55
N LEU A 124 -8.68 6.94 -11.42
CA LEU A 124 -7.42 6.27 -11.12
C LEU A 124 -7.16 5.09 -12.06
N ASP A 125 -8.19 4.30 -12.38
CA ASP A 125 -8.12 3.22 -13.37
C ASP A 125 -7.73 3.79 -14.74
N ILE A 126 -8.40 4.87 -15.19
CA ILE A 126 -8.07 5.57 -16.44
C ILE A 126 -6.61 6.03 -16.49
N LEU A 127 -6.09 6.59 -15.38
CA LEU A 127 -4.68 7.02 -15.32
C LEU A 127 -3.69 5.86 -15.25
N THR A 128 -4.07 4.76 -14.64
CA THR A 128 -3.22 3.57 -14.50
C THR A 128 -3.09 2.85 -15.83
N GLU A 129 -4.19 2.74 -16.59
CA GLU A 129 -4.20 2.20 -17.95
C GLU A 129 -3.54 3.18 -18.95
N PHE A 130 -3.80 4.48 -18.79
CA PHE A 130 -3.33 5.55 -19.66
C PHE A 130 -3.58 5.25 -21.16
N ASP A 131 -4.79 4.81 -21.49
CA ASP A 131 -5.11 4.39 -22.85
C ASP A 131 -5.33 5.60 -23.78
N THR A 132 -4.34 5.88 -24.63
CA THR A 132 -4.39 6.96 -25.64
C THR A 132 -5.22 6.62 -26.88
N GLU A 133 -5.63 5.35 -27.04
CA GLU A 133 -6.58 4.96 -28.08
C GLU A 133 -8.02 5.27 -27.65
N LEU A 134 -8.34 5.07 -26.36
CA LEU A 134 -9.64 5.41 -25.79
C LEU A 134 -9.80 6.92 -25.52
N TYR A 135 -8.80 7.56 -24.90
CA TYR A 135 -8.90 8.95 -24.46
C TYR A 135 -7.92 9.87 -25.20
N ASN A 136 -8.27 11.15 -25.31
CA ASN A 136 -7.32 12.15 -25.78
C ASN A 136 -6.11 12.24 -24.83
N ARG A 137 -4.91 12.10 -25.42
CA ARG A 137 -3.62 12.18 -24.72
C ARG A 137 -3.47 13.46 -23.89
N TYR A 138 -3.92 14.59 -24.41
CA TYR A 138 -3.86 15.86 -23.68
C TYR A 138 -4.70 15.79 -22.38
N ASP A 139 -5.92 15.26 -22.45
CA ASP A 139 -6.82 15.18 -21.30
C ASP A 139 -6.26 14.22 -20.23
N LEU A 140 -5.61 13.12 -20.65
CA LEU A 140 -4.92 12.20 -19.75
C LEU A 140 -3.73 12.86 -19.04
N GLU A 141 -2.90 13.62 -19.77
CA GLU A 141 -1.78 14.37 -19.18
C GLU A 141 -2.27 15.46 -18.22
N LEU A 142 -3.36 16.15 -18.58
CA LEU A 142 -3.99 17.17 -17.73
C LEU A 142 -4.60 16.55 -16.46
N LEU A 143 -5.31 15.41 -16.57
CA LEU A 143 -5.85 14.68 -15.43
C LEU A 143 -4.75 14.27 -14.45
N ARG A 144 -3.65 13.70 -14.99
CA ARG A 144 -2.47 13.36 -14.21
C ARG A 144 -1.92 14.59 -13.50
N CYS A 145 -1.81 15.72 -14.21
CA CYS A 145 -1.39 16.99 -13.63
C CYS A 145 -2.30 17.43 -12.47
N GLN A 146 -3.62 17.48 -12.66
CA GLN A 146 -4.55 17.95 -11.62
C GLN A 146 -4.54 17.05 -10.37
N LEU A 147 -4.46 15.73 -10.53
CA LEU A 147 -4.33 14.82 -9.39
C LEU A 147 -2.98 14.96 -8.68
N PHE A 148 -1.89 15.18 -9.43
CA PHE A 148 -0.58 15.40 -8.83
C PHE A 148 -0.51 16.71 -8.05
N LEU A 149 -1.15 17.78 -8.54
CA LEU A 149 -1.29 19.02 -7.78
C LEU A 149 -2.07 18.80 -6.47
N ALA A 150 -3.20 18.09 -6.53
CA ALA A 150 -3.99 17.78 -5.34
C ALA A 150 -3.19 16.94 -4.33
N LEU A 151 -2.44 15.94 -4.79
CA LEU A 151 -1.55 15.15 -3.94
C LEU A 151 -0.43 16.02 -3.32
N ASP A 152 0.26 16.82 -4.12
CA ASP A 152 1.37 17.65 -3.64
C ASP A 152 0.88 18.70 -2.62
N ALA A 153 -0.38 19.14 -2.70
CA ALA A 153 -1.01 19.99 -1.68
C ALA A 153 -1.26 19.27 -0.34
N MET A 154 -1.42 17.95 -0.36
CA MET A 154 -1.64 17.13 0.85
C MET A 154 -0.36 16.56 1.47
N LEU A 155 0.76 16.55 0.74
CA LEU A 155 2.03 16.02 1.22
C LEU A 155 2.87 17.11 1.90
N PRO A 156 3.70 16.74 2.89
CA PRO A 156 4.63 17.68 3.47
C PRO A 156 5.63 18.19 2.43
N GLN A 157 5.92 19.49 2.46
CA GLN A 157 6.84 20.11 1.51
C GLN A 157 8.24 20.10 2.10
N GLY A 158 9.20 19.52 1.36
CA GLY A 158 10.59 19.41 1.77
C GLY A 158 11.16 20.76 2.18
N GLY A 159 11.48 20.91 3.46
CA GLY A 159 12.23 22.02 4.01
C GLY A 159 13.47 21.48 4.69
N SER A 160 14.63 21.61 4.03
CA SER A 160 15.90 21.60 4.74
C SER A 160 15.87 22.77 5.72
N GLY A 161 15.69 22.48 6.99
CA GLY A 161 15.45 23.50 7.99
C GLY A 161 15.35 22.88 9.36
N LEU A 162 16.50 22.54 9.93
CA LEU A 162 16.74 22.69 11.36
C LEU A 162 16.21 24.08 11.79
N ARG A 163 14.95 24.18 12.20
CA ARG A 163 14.51 25.28 13.06
C ARG A 163 15.02 24.98 14.46
N LEU A 164 16.32 25.24 14.64
CA LEU A 164 16.93 25.46 15.94
C LEU A 164 16.27 26.72 16.54
N GLY A 165 15.35 26.50 17.48
CA GLY A 165 14.91 27.50 18.46
C GLY A 165 13.79 28.44 18.00
N GLY A 166 12.78 28.60 18.87
CA GLY A 166 11.98 29.84 18.86
C GLY A 166 10.49 29.76 19.16
N ALA A 167 9.99 28.92 20.07
CA ALA A 167 8.84 29.25 20.94
C ALA A 167 8.62 28.13 21.97
N ARG A 168 8.79 28.46 23.24
CA ARG A 168 8.50 27.56 24.37
C ARG A 168 6.99 27.32 24.45
N SER A 169 6.48 26.27 23.79
CA SER A 169 5.24 25.64 24.23
C SER A 169 5.59 24.66 25.35
N ARG A 170 5.13 24.96 26.57
CA ARG A 170 5.59 24.30 27.80
C ARG A 170 4.97 22.93 28.08
N ASN A 171 4.14 22.36 27.20
CA ASN A 171 3.32 21.17 27.51
C ASN A 171 3.35 20.03 26.48
N THR A 172 4.49 19.71 25.85
CA THR A 172 4.62 18.45 25.08
C THR A 172 5.94 17.75 25.36
N ARG A 173 5.89 16.72 26.21
CA ARG A 173 6.92 15.68 26.27
C ARG A 173 6.91 14.94 24.93
N GLY A 174 7.97 15.08 24.12
CA GLY A 174 8.16 14.28 22.90
C GLY A 174 7.94 14.99 21.57
N SER A 175 8.31 16.27 21.42
CA SER A 175 8.28 16.98 20.13
C SER A 175 9.26 16.38 19.11
N ALA A 176 8.87 15.28 18.47
CA ALA A 176 9.35 14.92 17.15
C ALA A 176 9.09 16.11 16.22
N HIS A 177 10.07 16.50 15.40
CA HIS A 177 9.91 17.58 14.44
C HIS A 177 8.77 17.25 13.48
N SER A 178 7.60 17.88 13.66
CA SER A 178 6.50 17.75 12.70
C SER A 178 6.96 18.23 11.34
N PRO A 179 6.64 17.50 10.25
CA PRO A 179 7.02 17.93 8.91
C PRO A 179 6.30 19.24 8.57
N VAL A 180 6.95 20.09 7.77
CA VAL A 180 6.44 21.43 7.44
C VAL A 180 5.53 21.34 6.21
N PHE A 181 4.30 21.81 6.36
CA PHE A 181 3.39 22.04 5.25
C PHE A 181 3.49 23.51 4.84
N LYS A 182 3.75 23.77 3.56
CA LYS A 182 3.68 25.13 3.00
C LYS A 182 2.28 25.34 2.42
N GLU A 183 1.81 26.58 2.48
CA GLU A 183 0.60 26.99 1.76
C GLU A 183 0.79 26.71 0.27
N PHE A 184 -0.11 25.91 -0.30
CA PHE A 184 -0.05 25.51 -1.70
C PHE A 184 -0.46 26.69 -2.57
N SER A 185 0.45 27.17 -3.42
CA SER A 185 0.14 28.21 -4.41
C SER A 185 -0.32 27.55 -5.70
N ASN A 186 -1.49 27.95 -6.20
CA ASN A 186 -1.95 27.55 -7.53
C ASN A 186 -0.90 27.94 -8.59
N PRO A 187 -0.42 26.99 -9.41
CA PRO A 187 0.56 27.27 -10.45
C PRO A 187 -0.04 27.97 -11.69
N TYR A 188 -1.36 28.05 -11.80
CA TYR A 188 -2.06 28.63 -12.95
C TYR A 188 -2.51 30.06 -12.67
N SER A 189 -1.99 31.02 -13.43
CA SER A 189 -2.45 32.42 -13.38
C SER A 189 -3.79 32.63 -14.09
N SER A 190 -4.16 31.74 -15.02
CA SER A 190 -5.39 31.82 -15.82
C SER A 190 -6.62 31.25 -15.11
N TYR A 191 -6.44 30.61 -13.95
CA TYR A 191 -7.51 29.95 -13.19
C TYR A 191 -7.46 30.40 -11.74
N ARG A 192 -8.63 30.70 -11.16
CA ARG A 192 -8.75 31.12 -9.76
C ARG A 192 -9.37 29.99 -8.95
N ASP A 193 -8.71 29.60 -7.86
CA ASP A 193 -9.18 28.49 -7.04
C ASP A 193 -10.52 28.79 -6.37
N CYS A 194 -11.41 27.81 -6.36
CA CYS A 194 -12.69 27.93 -5.65
C CYS A 194 -12.53 27.89 -4.12
N LEU A 195 -11.39 27.39 -3.63
CA LEU A 195 -11.13 27.19 -2.21
C LEU A 195 -10.57 28.42 -1.49
N VAL A 196 -10.27 29.52 -2.18
CA VAL A 196 -9.70 30.74 -1.54
C VAL A 196 -10.57 31.26 -0.39
N ASN A 197 -11.89 31.12 -0.51
CA ASN A 197 -12.85 31.62 0.49
C ASN A 197 -13.58 30.51 1.26
N GLN A 198 -13.22 29.24 1.05
CA GLN A 198 -13.88 28.09 1.67
C GLN A 198 -12.83 27.22 2.36
N THR A 199 -13.11 26.80 3.59
CA THR A 199 -12.19 25.93 4.35
C THR A 199 -12.77 24.54 4.65
N GLU A 200 -14.05 24.35 4.31
CA GLU A 200 -14.81 23.14 4.56
C GLU A 200 -15.75 22.80 3.40
N ALA A 201 -16.10 21.52 3.28
CA ALA A 201 -17.21 21.03 2.48
C ALA A 201 -18.08 20.12 3.35
N LEU A 202 -19.40 20.34 3.35
CA LEU A 202 -20.36 19.58 4.15
C LEU A 202 -20.00 19.55 5.65
N GLY A 203 -19.53 20.66 6.20
CA GLY A 203 -19.09 20.78 7.60
C GLY A 203 -17.78 20.06 7.94
N SER A 204 -17.12 19.44 6.95
CA SER A 204 -15.81 18.80 7.10
C SER A 204 -14.70 19.65 6.51
N LYS A 205 -13.67 19.94 7.32
CA LYS A 205 -12.47 20.67 6.89
C LYS A 205 -11.79 19.95 5.72
N PHE A 206 -11.34 20.71 4.72
CA PHE A 206 -10.65 20.13 3.56
C PHE A 206 -9.42 19.31 3.97
N LEU A 207 -9.22 18.15 3.32
CA LEU A 207 -8.15 17.21 3.70
C LEU A 207 -6.75 17.82 3.70
N HIS A 208 -6.40 18.65 2.71
CA HIS A 208 -5.09 19.32 2.68
C HIS A 208 -4.90 20.27 3.86
N LEU A 209 -5.94 20.98 4.30
CA LEU A 209 -5.88 21.84 5.49
C LEU A 209 -5.82 21.03 6.78
N ARG A 210 -6.50 19.88 6.83
CA ARG A 210 -6.44 18.96 7.97
C ARG A 210 -5.06 18.32 8.10
N PHE A 211 -4.52 17.77 7.01
CA PHE A 211 -3.19 17.15 7.02
C PHE A 211 -2.06 18.14 7.24
N ALA A 212 -2.26 19.42 6.90
CA ALA A 212 -1.31 20.48 7.19
C ALA A 212 -1.16 20.76 8.70
N GLU A 213 -2.12 20.36 9.54
CA GLU A 213 -2.00 20.49 10.99
C GLU A 213 -0.92 19.54 11.54
N PRO A 214 -0.13 19.98 12.53
CA PRO A 214 1.00 19.18 13.03
C PRO A 214 0.59 17.79 13.52
N GLY A 215 1.08 16.76 12.82
CA GLY A 215 0.84 15.35 13.18
C GLY A 215 -0.51 14.78 12.73
N GLU A 216 -1.43 15.57 12.17
CA GLU A 216 -2.78 15.08 11.84
C GLU A 216 -2.79 14.01 10.76
N MET A 217 -1.92 14.11 9.75
CA MET A 217 -1.82 13.08 8.70
C MET A 217 -1.41 11.72 9.28
N ILE A 218 -0.37 11.68 10.12
CA ILE A 218 0.09 10.43 10.74
C ILE A 218 -0.93 9.94 11.79
N ASN A 219 -1.54 10.82 12.58
CA ASN A 219 -2.57 10.45 13.55
C ASN A 219 -3.78 9.83 12.86
N THR A 220 -4.24 10.41 11.75
CA THR A 220 -5.36 9.89 10.97
C THR A 220 -5.02 8.53 10.36
N LEU A 221 -3.80 8.35 9.87
CA LEU A 221 -3.32 7.05 9.36
C LEU A 221 -3.27 5.99 10.47
N LEU A 222 -2.67 6.30 11.63
CA LEU A 222 -2.58 5.39 12.77
C LEU A 222 -3.96 5.03 13.32
N LEU A 223 -4.87 5.99 13.41
CA LEU A 223 -6.25 5.74 13.84
C LEU A 223 -6.98 4.82 12.85
N THR A 224 -6.76 5.01 11.54
CA THR A 224 -7.33 4.13 10.52
C THR A 224 -6.79 2.71 10.64
N LEU A 225 -5.47 2.55 10.84
CA LEU A 225 -4.86 1.25 11.04
C LEU A 225 -5.37 0.58 12.32
N SER A 226 -5.34 1.28 13.45
CA SER A 226 -5.85 0.78 14.74
C SER A 226 -7.32 0.33 14.65
N ASN A 227 -8.21 1.22 14.18
CA ASN A 227 -9.64 0.92 14.08
C ASN A 227 -9.97 -0.14 13.01
N SER A 228 -9.10 -0.36 12.02
CA SER A 228 -9.33 -1.38 10.99
C SER A 228 -9.29 -2.82 11.55
N ILE A 229 -8.79 -3.04 12.76
CA ILE A 229 -8.77 -4.37 13.39
C ILE A 229 -10.06 -4.61 14.22
N LEU A 230 -10.83 -3.56 14.54
CA LEU A 230 -12.04 -3.69 15.33
C LEU A 230 -13.06 -4.62 14.65
N SER A 231 -13.71 -5.47 15.45
CA SER A 231 -14.77 -6.36 14.97
C SER A 231 -16.06 -5.58 14.69
N SER A 232 -16.85 -6.08 13.74
CA SER A 232 -18.09 -5.44 13.28
C SER A 232 -19.25 -5.52 14.28
N ASP A 233 -19.03 -6.24 15.39
CA ASP A 233 -20.07 -6.81 16.24
C ASP A 233 -20.68 -5.82 17.24
N GLN A 234 -20.21 -4.56 17.26
CA GLN A 234 -20.64 -3.55 18.25
C GLN A 234 -21.25 -2.28 17.67
N ASP A 235 -21.62 -2.22 16.38
CA ASP A 235 -22.10 -0.97 15.75
C ASP A 235 -21.24 0.23 16.17
N ASP A 236 -19.92 0.07 16.09
CA ASP A 236 -18.97 1.12 16.49
C ASP A 236 -18.91 2.15 15.36
N ALA A 237 -19.28 3.39 15.66
CA ALA A 237 -19.14 4.52 14.74
C ALA A 237 -17.72 4.61 14.16
N ARG A 238 -16.70 4.28 14.97
CA ARG A 238 -15.29 4.26 14.56
C ARG A 238 -15.02 3.23 13.48
N PHE A 239 -15.58 2.03 13.63
CA PHE A 239 -15.46 0.96 12.65
C PHE A 239 -16.04 1.42 11.31
N LEU A 240 -17.28 1.92 11.31
CA LEU A 240 -17.95 2.32 10.06
C LEU A 240 -17.24 3.50 9.38
N VAL A 241 -16.81 4.52 10.13
CA VAL A 241 -16.04 5.64 9.60
C VAL A 241 -14.71 5.19 9.01
N THR A 242 -14.03 4.25 9.66
CA THR A 242 -12.79 3.67 9.15
C THR A 242 -13.00 2.89 7.84
N TYR A 243 -14.01 2.02 7.78
CA TYR A 243 -14.23 1.13 6.63
C TYR A 243 -14.91 1.82 5.44
N GLU A 244 -15.87 2.71 5.67
CA GLU A 244 -16.62 3.37 4.60
C GLU A 244 -15.90 4.61 4.03
N ALA A 245 -15.01 5.25 4.80
CA ALA A 245 -14.31 6.47 4.37
C ALA A 245 -12.79 6.33 4.35
N TRP A 246 -12.15 6.07 5.49
CA TRP A 246 -10.68 6.24 5.60
C TRP A 246 -9.87 5.15 4.90
N ILE A 247 -10.26 3.88 4.98
CA ILE A 247 -9.59 2.79 4.25
C ILE A 247 -9.60 3.07 2.73
N PRO A 248 -10.76 3.40 2.10
CA PRO A 248 -10.80 3.82 0.70
C PRO A 248 -9.91 5.03 0.38
N ILE A 249 -9.90 6.05 1.23
CA ILE A 249 -9.09 7.26 1.04
C ILE A 249 -7.60 6.96 1.06
N PHE A 250 -7.11 6.26 2.08
CA PHE A 250 -5.68 5.93 2.15
C PHE A 250 -5.27 4.98 1.03
N THR A 251 -6.15 4.05 0.65
CA THR A 251 -5.91 3.19 -0.52
C THR A 251 -5.71 4.01 -1.79
N TYR A 252 -6.58 4.98 -2.04
CA TYR A 252 -6.47 5.89 -3.18
C TYR A 252 -5.20 6.75 -3.12
N LEU A 253 -4.90 7.34 -1.95
CA LEU A 253 -3.69 8.14 -1.75
C LEU A 253 -2.42 7.34 -2.02
N PHE A 254 -2.33 6.10 -1.54
CA PHE A 254 -1.17 5.24 -1.76
C PHE A 254 -0.95 4.94 -3.25
N GLU A 255 -2.01 4.71 -4.00
CA GLU A 255 -1.94 4.45 -5.43
C GLU A 255 -1.49 5.69 -6.22
N ILE A 256 -2.00 6.89 -5.89
CA ILE A 256 -1.52 8.14 -6.52
C ILE A 256 -0.08 8.45 -6.12
N ILE A 257 0.33 8.20 -4.88
CA ILE A 257 1.73 8.37 -4.44
C ILE A 257 2.66 7.50 -5.31
N LEU A 258 2.29 6.25 -5.57
CA LEU A 258 3.07 5.37 -6.44
C LEU A 258 3.08 5.86 -7.91
N LEU A 259 1.95 6.30 -8.46
CA LEU A 259 1.90 6.88 -9.81
C LEU A 259 2.77 8.13 -9.93
N ARG A 260 2.68 9.04 -8.95
CA ARG A 260 3.48 10.27 -8.89
C ARG A 260 4.96 9.95 -8.72
N GLN A 261 5.32 8.96 -7.89
CA GLN A 261 6.69 8.50 -7.69
C GLN A 261 7.28 7.97 -8.99
N ASN A 262 6.55 7.12 -9.70
CA ASN A 262 6.98 6.60 -11.00
C ASN A 262 7.18 7.72 -12.01
N TYR A 263 6.24 8.67 -12.09
CA TYR A 263 6.39 9.83 -12.95
C TYR A 263 7.64 10.67 -12.59
N PHE A 264 7.87 10.92 -11.29
CA PHE A 264 9.03 11.65 -10.79
C PHE A 264 10.33 10.99 -11.26
N ILE A 265 10.45 9.68 -11.08
CA ILE A 265 11.65 8.94 -11.48
C ILE A 265 11.86 9.02 -12.98
N CYS A 266 10.85 8.62 -13.77
CA CYS A 266 10.96 8.48 -15.22
C CYS A 266 11.16 9.81 -15.93
N ASN A 267 10.52 10.88 -15.45
CA ASN A 267 10.47 12.14 -16.19
C ASN A 267 11.31 13.23 -15.53
N GLU A 268 11.25 13.41 -14.21
CA GLU A 268 11.91 14.53 -13.50
C GLU A 268 13.38 14.25 -13.18
N VAL A 269 13.69 13.00 -12.82
CA VAL A 269 15.04 12.62 -12.44
C VAL A 269 15.82 12.08 -13.63
N THR A 270 15.30 11.07 -14.35
CA THR A 270 15.99 10.51 -15.52
C THR A 270 15.71 11.32 -16.78
N LYS A 271 16.34 12.50 -16.90
CA LYS A 271 16.31 13.25 -18.15
C LYS A 271 16.93 12.44 -19.29
N PRO A 272 16.30 12.37 -20.48
CA PRO A 272 16.91 11.74 -21.65
C PRO A 272 18.26 12.40 -21.92
N ASN A 273 19.33 11.59 -22.02
CA ASN A 273 20.71 12.00 -22.32
C ASN A 273 21.52 12.71 -21.21
N THR A 274 21.04 12.77 -19.96
CA THR A 274 21.87 13.28 -18.84
C THR A 274 22.32 12.17 -17.90
N LYS A 275 23.65 12.01 -17.76
CA LYS A 275 24.22 11.19 -16.68
C LYS A 275 24.25 12.02 -15.40
N ILE A 276 23.36 11.70 -14.46
CA ILE A 276 23.36 12.31 -13.13
C ILE A 276 24.29 11.48 -12.23
N ALA A 277 25.14 12.17 -11.46
CA ALA A 277 25.96 11.49 -10.45
C ALA A 277 25.08 10.82 -9.39
N THR A 278 25.42 9.60 -8.99
CA THR A 278 24.61 8.78 -8.08
C THR A 278 24.30 9.47 -6.75
N SER A 279 25.24 10.27 -6.21
CA SER A 279 25.02 11.07 -5.00
C SER A 279 23.95 12.15 -5.17
N LEU A 280 23.96 12.86 -6.30
CA LEU A 280 22.96 13.88 -6.62
C LEU A 280 21.58 13.24 -6.86
N PHE A 281 21.55 12.07 -7.49
CA PHE A 281 20.32 11.28 -7.67
C PHE A 281 19.67 10.94 -6.32
N VAL A 282 20.45 10.44 -5.36
CA VAL A 282 19.97 10.10 -4.00
C VAL A 282 19.48 11.35 -3.26
N GLN A 283 20.14 12.49 -3.44
CA GLN A 283 19.69 13.76 -2.87
C GLN A 283 18.33 14.19 -3.46
N ILE A 284 18.16 14.12 -4.78
CA ILE A 284 16.89 14.44 -5.45
C ILE A 284 15.77 13.47 -5.02
N LEU A 285 16.08 12.18 -4.85
CA LEU A 285 15.12 11.19 -4.34
C LEU A 285 14.56 11.53 -2.95
N SER A 286 15.32 12.23 -2.11
CA SER A 286 14.82 12.67 -0.79
C SER A 286 13.68 13.69 -0.88
N GLU A 287 13.52 14.34 -2.03
CA GLU A 287 12.41 15.27 -2.31
C GLU A 287 11.25 14.60 -3.06
N SER A 288 11.36 13.30 -3.35
CA SER A 288 10.35 12.56 -4.10
C SER A 288 9.02 12.41 -3.31
N PRO A 289 7.89 12.19 -4.00
CA PRO A 289 6.57 12.03 -3.37
C PRO A 289 6.55 10.95 -2.28
N SER A 290 7.17 9.79 -2.54
CA SER A 290 7.24 8.71 -1.54
C SER A 290 8.10 9.11 -0.34
N ALA A 291 9.22 9.81 -0.56
CA ALA A 291 10.06 10.31 0.53
C ALA A 291 9.32 11.32 1.40
N ARG A 292 8.58 12.26 0.78
CA ARG A 292 7.75 13.25 1.47
C ARG A 292 6.66 12.58 2.30
N PHE A 293 5.94 11.63 1.73
CA PHE A 293 4.93 10.86 2.47
C PHE A 293 5.54 10.11 3.65
N LEU A 294 6.62 9.35 3.44
CA LEU A 294 7.29 8.60 4.50
C LEU A 294 7.86 9.51 5.59
N SER A 295 8.23 10.75 5.27
CA SER A 295 8.75 11.73 6.24
C SER A 295 7.76 12.14 7.33
N ILE A 296 6.45 11.82 7.18
CA ILE A 296 5.48 11.97 8.28
C ILE A 296 5.84 11.10 9.49
N ILE A 297 6.58 10.00 9.27
CA ILE A 297 7.15 9.14 10.30
C ILE A 297 8.59 9.59 10.52
N ASN A 298 8.74 10.76 11.15
CA ASN A 298 10.05 11.35 11.41
C ASN A 298 10.73 10.72 12.64
N ALA A 299 11.44 9.60 12.43
CA ALA A 299 12.10 8.85 13.50
C ALA A 299 13.58 8.54 13.19
N TYR A 300 14.43 8.50 14.22
CA TYR A 300 15.84 8.15 14.10
C TYR A 300 16.04 6.69 13.67
N ASN A 301 15.30 5.76 14.29
CA ASN A 301 15.19 4.38 13.84
C ASN A 301 13.91 4.24 12.99
N PHE A 302 13.99 4.73 11.75
CA PHE A 302 12.84 4.80 10.86
C PHE A 302 12.20 3.42 10.64
N SER A 303 12.98 2.41 10.25
CA SER A 303 12.45 1.08 9.89
C SER A 303 11.62 0.48 11.02
N ARG A 304 12.15 0.45 12.24
CA ARG A 304 11.43 -0.09 13.40
C ARG A 304 10.17 0.71 13.69
N ARG A 305 10.26 2.04 13.75
CA ARG A 305 9.11 2.89 14.07
C ARG A 305 8.03 2.83 13.00
N PHE A 306 8.44 2.73 11.74
CA PHE A 306 7.55 2.54 10.60
C PHE A 306 6.78 1.24 10.72
N ILE A 307 7.46 0.13 11.05
CA ILE A 307 6.82 -1.18 11.20
C ILE A 307 5.92 -1.25 12.45
N GLU A 308 6.34 -0.69 13.59
CA GLU A 308 5.48 -0.53 14.78
C GLU A 308 4.20 0.25 14.44
N ASN A 309 4.30 1.30 13.63
CA ASN A 309 3.14 2.09 13.19
C ASN A 309 2.24 1.32 12.20
N VAL A 310 2.82 0.54 11.28
CA VAL A 310 2.09 -0.27 10.29
C VAL A 310 1.28 -1.37 10.99
N PHE A 311 1.88 -2.09 11.93
CA PHE A 311 1.28 -3.23 12.61
C PHE A 311 0.63 -2.88 13.95
N ILE A 312 0.32 -1.60 14.15
CA ILE A 312 -0.32 -1.10 15.36
C ILE A 312 -1.59 -1.88 15.70
N ASP A 313 -1.72 -2.21 16.99
CA ASP A 313 -2.80 -3.00 17.60
C ASP A 313 -3.00 -4.42 17.00
N CYS A 314 -2.08 -4.91 16.16
CA CYS A 314 -2.06 -6.33 15.80
C CYS A 314 -1.65 -7.17 17.02
N PRO A 315 -2.27 -8.35 17.23
CA PRO A 315 -1.95 -9.20 18.36
C PRO A 315 -0.57 -9.85 18.17
N ASP A 316 0.43 -9.32 18.87
CA ASP A 316 1.82 -9.77 18.80
C ASP A 316 2.33 -10.37 20.13
N SER A 317 3.38 -11.17 20.05
CA SER A 317 4.03 -11.74 21.24
C SER A 317 4.96 -10.75 21.95
N ARG A 318 5.24 -9.58 21.34
CA ARG A 318 6.24 -8.63 21.80
C ARG A 318 5.68 -7.47 22.65
N ASN A 319 4.42 -7.57 23.09
CA ASN A 319 3.75 -6.57 23.94
C ASN A 319 3.93 -5.16 23.37
N GLN A 320 3.48 -4.94 22.14
CA GLN A 320 3.46 -3.59 21.59
C GLN A 320 2.66 -2.63 22.47
N THR A 321 3.14 -1.39 22.53
CA THR A 321 2.37 -0.30 23.12
C THR A 321 1.08 -0.13 22.32
N GLN A 322 -0.05 -0.45 22.93
CA GLN A 322 -1.37 -0.12 22.38
C GLN A 322 -1.42 1.37 22.04
N PHE A 323 -2.04 1.71 20.92
CA PHE A 323 -2.23 3.10 20.56
C PHE A 323 -3.28 3.75 21.47
N ILE A 324 -2.83 4.39 22.55
CA ILE A 324 -3.71 5.20 23.39
C ILE A 324 -3.71 6.62 22.83
N ASN A 325 -4.65 6.91 21.92
CA ASN A 325 -4.90 8.29 21.53
C ASN A 325 -5.72 9.00 22.61
N GLU A 326 -5.05 9.68 23.54
CA GLU A 326 -5.71 10.49 24.56
C GLU A 326 -6.35 11.76 23.97
N ALA A 327 -5.85 12.27 22.84
CA ALA A 327 -6.24 13.56 22.28
C ALA A 327 -7.66 13.59 21.68
N ASN A 328 -8.14 12.45 21.16
CA ASN A 328 -9.46 12.35 20.51
C ASN A 328 -10.54 11.66 21.36
N LYS A 329 -10.29 11.42 22.66
CA LYS A 329 -11.31 10.85 23.56
C LYS A 329 -12.58 11.70 23.66
N ASN A 330 -12.48 13.01 23.40
CA ASN A 330 -13.59 13.95 23.52
C ASN A 330 -14.42 14.12 22.23
N SER A 331 -13.99 13.54 21.10
CA SER A 331 -14.70 13.60 19.80
C SER A 331 -14.90 12.18 19.29
N ALA A 332 -15.50 11.32 20.13
CA ALA A 332 -15.86 9.99 19.67
C ALA A 332 -16.86 10.14 18.51
N PRO A 333 -16.61 9.48 17.37
CA PRO A 333 -17.57 9.47 16.29
C PRO A 333 -18.91 8.92 16.78
N HIS A 334 -20.01 9.48 16.29
CA HIS A 334 -21.36 9.16 16.76
C HIS A 334 -22.22 8.70 15.58
N ILE A 335 -23.00 7.64 15.80
CA ILE A 335 -23.93 7.16 14.79
C ILE A 335 -25.16 8.07 14.80
N SER A 336 -25.49 8.62 13.64
CA SER A 336 -26.72 9.35 13.39
C SER A 336 -27.93 8.50 13.73
N SER A 337 -28.90 9.10 14.41
CA SER A 337 -30.18 8.45 14.75
C SER A 337 -30.97 7.94 13.53
N THR A 338 -30.65 8.42 12.33
CA THR A 338 -31.31 8.06 11.06
C THR A 338 -30.54 7.03 10.23
N TYR A 339 -29.36 6.61 10.69
CA TYR A 339 -28.54 5.61 10.00
C TYR A 339 -29.17 4.23 10.10
N ILE A 340 -29.26 3.54 8.97
CA ILE A 340 -29.70 2.14 8.89
C ILE A 340 -28.54 1.35 8.29
N ARG A 341 -28.01 0.39 9.05
CA ARG A 341 -26.96 -0.50 8.58
C ARG A 341 -27.51 -1.41 7.47
N THR A 342 -26.99 -1.25 6.26
CA THR A 342 -27.40 -2.06 5.10
C THR A 342 -26.41 -3.17 4.75
N THR A 343 -25.20 -3.09 5.30
CA THR A 343 -24.08 -3.99 4.94
C THR A 343 -23.50 -4.59 6.20
N ASP A 344 -23.39 -5.92 6.22
CA ASP A 344 -22.65 -6.64 7.25
C ASP A 344 -21.28 -7.05 6.73
N TYR A 345 -20.26 -6.71 7.49
CA TYR A 345 -18.88 -7.01 7.18
C TYR A 345 -18.43 -8.23 7.98
N THR A 346 -18.00 -9.29 7.31
CA THR A 346 -17.44 -10.46 8.00
C THR A 346 -16.06 -10.14 8.57
N GLU A 347 -15.69 -10.78 9.69
CA GLU A 347 -14.36 -10.61 10.30
C GLU A 347 -13.22 -10.95 9.32
N GLU A 348 -13.42 -11.93 8.44
CA GLU A 348 -12.45 -12.27 7.42
C GLU A 348 -12.26 -11.14 6.40
N TYR A 349 -13.36 -10.50 5.97
CA TYR A 349 -13.31 -9.37 5.05
C TYR A 349 -12.63 -8.16 5.67
N THR A 350 -12.98 -7.84 6.92
CA THR A 350 -12.40 -6.71 7.66
C THR A 350 -10.89 -6.91 7.82
N LEU A 351 -10.48 -8.08 8.31
CA LEU A 351 -9.08 -8.43 8.46
C LEU A 351 -8.32 -8.38 7.13
N ARG A 352 -8.93 -8.86 6.04
CA ARG A 352 -8.33 -8.80 4.69
C ARG A 352 -8.11 -7.37 4.22
N CYS A 353 -9.10 -6.49 4.35
CA CYS A 353 -8.97 -5.07 3.99
C CYS A 353 -7.92 -4.35 4.84
N SER A 354 -7.92 -4.62 6.14
CA SER A 354 -6.95 -4.10 7.12
C SER A 354 -5.51 -4.49 6.76
N MET A 355 -5.29 -5.76 6.41
CA MET A 355 -3.97 -6.28 6.02
C MET A 355 -3.55 -5.85 4.62
N GLU A 356 -4.49 -5.69 3.69
CA GLU A 356 -4.20 -5.11 2.38
C GLU A 356 -3.71 -3.67 2.51
N LEU A 357 -4.34 -2.84 3.36
CA LEU A 357 -3.90 -1.46 3.59
C LEU A 357 -2.46 -1.41 4.15
N ARG A 358 -2.16 -2.26 5.14
CA ARG A 358 -0.81 -2.41 5.72
C ARG A 358 0.20 -2.84 4.68
N ARG A 359 -0.15 -3.84 3.86
CA ARG A 359 0.69 -4.32 2.76
C ARG A 359 0.98 -3.21 1.75
N LYS A 360 -0.02 -2.41 1.35
CA LYS A 360 0.16 -1.24 0.45
C LYS A 360 1.08 -0.18 1.06
N LEU A 361 0.97 0.06 2.37
CA LEU A 361 1.87 0.99 3.06
C LEU A 361 3.33 0.50 3.06
N VAL A 362 3.56 -0.79 3.32
CA VAL A 362 4.89 -1.42 3.23
C VAL A 362 5.41 -1.39 1.79
N LEU A 363 4.56 -1.64 0.80
CA LEU A 363 4.90 -1.56 -0.63
C LEU A 363 5.47 -0.18 -1.00
N ILE A 364 4.92 0.93 -0.49
CA ILE A 364 5.47 2.27 -0.77
C ILE A 364 6.94 2.38 -0.35
N ALA A 365 7.28 1.87 0.83
CA ALA A 365 8.65 1.90 1.34
C ALA A 365 9.61 1.03 0.51
N PHE A 366 9.18 -0.18 0.13
CA PHE A 366 9.97 -1.07 -0.73
C PHE A 366 10.14 -0.52 -2.15
N HIS A 367 9.06 0.01 -2.74
CA HIS A 367 9.08 0.63 -4.05
C HIS A 367 9.99 1.87 -4.08
N PHE A 368 10.00 2.65 -3.01
CA PHE A 368 10.95 3.77 -2.87
C PHE A 368 12.40 3.28 -2.78
N LEU A 369 12.66 2.24 -1.99
CA LEU A 369 14.00 1.67 -1.83
C LEU A 369 14.53 0.96 -3.07
N SER A 370 13.67 0.34 -3.89
CA SER A 370 14.11 -0.35 -5.11
C SER A 370 14.72 0.58 -6.16
N VAL A 371 14.50 1.88 -6.00
CA VAL A 371 15.03 2.94 -6.88
C VAL A 371 16.38 3.45 -6.39
N VAL A 372 16.74 3.18 -5.13
CA VAL A 372 18.00 3.65 -4.53
C VAL A 372 19.18 2.84 -5.10
N PRO A 373 20.22 3.49 -5.65
CA PRO A 373 21.37 2.78 -6.21
C PRO A 373 22.15 2.00 -5.15
N SER A 374 22.62 0.81 -5.50
CA SER A 374 23.38 -0.07 -4.61
C SER A 374 24.58 0.64 -3.98
N GLY A 375 24.77 0.46 -2.66
CA GLY A 375 25.88 1.05 -1.90
C GLY A 375 25.66 2.49 -1.44
N HIS A 376 24.54 3.12 -1.81
CA HIS A 376 24.16 4.44 -1.34
C HIS A 376 23.09 4.38 -0.24
N ARG A 377 23.09 5.39 0.64
CA ARG A 377 22.10 5.55 1.72
C ARG A 377 21.29 6.81 1.51
N LEU A 378 20.00 6.73 1.80
CA LEU A 378 19.09 7.87 1.77
C LEU A 378 19.42 8.84 2.90
N VAL A 379 19.37 10.14 2.60
CA VAL A 379 19.56 11.21 3.60
C VAL A 379 18.30 11.38 4.45
N SER A 380 17.13 11.35 3.81
CA SER A 380 15.82 11.47 4.44
C SER A 380 14.74 10.85 3.52
N PRO A 381 13.83 10.02 4.04
CA PRO A 381 13.91 9.35 5.35
C PRO A 381 15.14 8.42 5.43
N ARG A 382 15.70 8.25 6.63
CA ARG A 382 16.86 7.36 6.87
C ARG A 382 16.40 5.90 6.88
N LEU A 383 16.21 5.36 5.68
CA LEU A 383 15.65 4.04 5.47
C LEU A 383 16.67 3.16 4.72
N GLU A 384 16.82 1.91 5.18
CA GLU A 384 17.70 0.91 4.57
C GLU A 384 16.92 -0.39 4.34
N ILE A 385 17.12 -1.02 3.17
CA ILE A 385 16.31 -2.18 2.76
C ILE A 385 16.49 -3.39 3.69
N ASN A 386 17.71 -3.71 4.10
CA ASN A 386 17.97 -4.85 4.97
C ASN A 386 17.38 -4.63 6.37
N SER A 387 17.45 -3.41 6.88
CA SER A 387 16.82 -3.04 8.15
C SER A 387 15.30 -3.17 8.04
N LEU A 388 14.68 -2.63 6.99
CA LEU A 388 13.24 -2.74 6.78
C LEU A 388 12.78 -4.20 6.64
N LEU A 389 13.50 -5.01 5.86
CA LEU A 389 13.21 -6.43 5.69
C LEU A 389 13.28 -7.19 7.00
N THR A 390 14.31 -6.92 7.81
CA THR A 390 14.48 -7.56 9.12
C THR A 390 13.33 -7.19 10.05
N GLU A 391 12.97 -5.90 10.13
CA GLU A 391 11.87 -5.43 11.00
C GLU A 391 10.52 -6.01 10.54
N VAL A 392 10.21 -6.00 9.24
CA VAL A 392 8.98 -6.63 8.69
C VAL A 392 8.94 -8.13 9.00
N ALA A 393 10.04 -8.84 8.76
CA ALA A 393 10.10 -10.28 8.99
C ALA A 393 9.89 -10.61 10.47
N THR A 394 10.59 -9.90 11.35
CA THR A 394 10.44 -10.08 12.80
C THR A 394 8.99 -9.83 13.21
N GLU A 395 8.35 -8.80 12.66
CA GLU A 395 6.96 -8.44 12.94
C GLU A 395 5.96 -9.51 12.55
N LEU A 396 6.06 -10.01 11.31
CA LEU A 396 5.21 -11.10 10.84
C LEU A 396 5.43 -12.40 11.63
N VAL A 397 6.67 -12.67 12.05
CA VAL A 397 6.98 -13.83 12.90
C VAL A 397 6.39 -13.68 14.30
N SER A 398 6.33 -12.48 14.87
CA SER A 398 5.74 -12.27 16.21
C SER A 398 4.22 -12.23 16.27
N LEU A 399 3.51 -12.12 15.14
CA LEU A 399 2.05 -12.20 15.12
C LEU A 399 1.55 -13.52 15.73
N THR A 400 0.70 -13.42 16.74
CA THR A 400 0.17 -14.58 17.49
C THR A 400 -0.98 -15.25 16.74
N ASP A 401 -1.85 -14.46 16.13
CA ASP A 401 -2.92 -14.95 15.28
C ASP A 401 -2.42 -15.13 13.84
N LEU A 402 -2.47 -16.38 13.37
CA LEU A 402 -2.06 -16.76 12.03
C LEU A 402 -2.94 -16.08 10.97
N SER A 403 -4.18 -15.70 11.28
CA SER A 403 -5.08 -15.04 10.32
C SER A 403 -4.52 -13.70 9.84
N PHE A 404 -3.85 -12.94 10.72
CA PHE A 404 -3.21 -11.67 10.37
C PHE A 404 -2.05 -11.91 9.40
N PHE A 405 -1.24 -12.95 9.69
CA PHE A 405 -0.12 -13.35 8.85
C PHE A 405 -0.58 -13.80 7.45
N THR A 406 -1.63 -14.62 7.37
CA THR A 406 -2.14 -15.14 6.09
C THR A 406 -2.75 -14.04 5.23
N GLN A 407 -3.56 -13.17 5.82
CA GLN A 407 -4.19 -12.05 5.10
C GLN A 407 -3.15 -11.00 4.64
N PHE A 408 -2.05 -10.81 5.39
CA PHE A 408 -0.94 -9.98 4.93
C PHE A 408 -0.28 -10.54 3.67
N LEU A 409 -0.02 -11.85 3.61
CA LEU A 409 0.57 -12.50 2.43
C LEU A 409 -0.42 -12.66 1.26
N TRP A 410 -1.73 -12.63 1.54
CA TRP A 410 -2.75 -12.76 0.52
C TRP A 410 -2.82 -11.50 -0.36
N SER A 411 -2.46 -11.63 -1.64
CA SER A 411 -2.61 -10.55 -2.61
C SER A 411 -3.75 -10.80 -3.61
N ALA A 412 -4.54 -9.76 -3.85
CA ALA A 412 -5.52 -9.69 -4.94
C ALA A 412 -4.87 -9.27 -6.27
N ASP A 413 -3.78 -8.50 -6.22
CA ASP A 413 -3.02 -8.02 -7.37
C ASP A 413 -1.57 -8.52 -7.27
N LEU A 414 -1.39 -9.75 -7.76
CA LEU A 414 -0.09 -10.42 -7.73
C LEU A 414 0.96 -9.65 -8.57
N GLN A 415 0.56 -8.93 -9.63
CA GLN A 415 1.49 -8.21 -10.50
C GLN A 415 2.11 -7.00 -9.81
N ARG A 416 1.34 -6.32 -8.96
CA ARG A 416 1.85 -5.22 -8.16
C ARG A 416 2.76 -5.72 -7.03
N ASP A 417 2.34 -6.78 -6.35
CA ASP A 417 2.97 -7.20 -5.10
C ASP A 417 4.20 -8.13 -5.33
N VAL A 418 4.40 -8.66 -6.55
CA VAL A 418 5.55 -9.50 -6.94
C VAL A 418 6.90 -8.84 -6.69
N VAL A 419 6.95 -7.50 -6.67
CA VAL A 419 8.19 -6.74 -6.51
C VAL A 419 8.79 -6.88 -5.12
N PHE A 420 7.98 -7.15 -4.09
CA PHE A 420 8.48 -7.15 -2.70
C PHE A 420 8.00 -8.32 -1.83
N ILE A 421 6.78 -8.85 -2.04
CA ILE A 421 6.27 -9.95 -1.21
C ILE A 421 7.20 -11.16 -1.24
N PRO A 422 7.78 -11.56 -2.38
CA PRO A 422 8.78 -12.61 -2.39
C PRO A 422 9.99 -12.38 -1.49
N ILE A 423 10.50 -11.15 -1.46
CA ILE A 423 11.65 -10.75 -0.64
C ILE A 423 11.28 -10.78 0.84
N VAL A 424 10.06 -10.35 1.18
CA VAL A 424 9.53 -10.43 2.55
C VAL A 424 9.37 -11.88 2.99
N ILE A 425 8.82 -12.74 2.13
CA ILE A 425 8.66 -14.17 2.43
C ILE A 425 10.02 -14.82 2.69
N GLU A 426 11.04 -14.50 1.89
CA GLU A 426 12.41 -14.96 2.11
C GLU A 426 12.93 -14.56 3.49
N ALA A 427 12.79 -13.28 3.84
CA ALA A 427 13.23 -12.77 5.13
C ALA A 427 12.49 -13.44 6.30
N VAL A 428 11.18 -13.66 6.17
CA VAL A 428 10.35 -14.35 7.18
C VAL A 428 10.81 -15.79 7.39
N VAL A 429 10.98 -16.56 6.31
CA VAL A 429 11.42 -17.96 6.41
C VAL A 429 12.80 -18.04 7.04
N ASN A 430 13.72 -17.15 6.64
CA ASN A 430 15.05 -17.07 7.23
C ASN A 430 15.00 -16.75 8.73
N SER A 431 14.14 -15.81 9.16
CA SER A 431 13.93 -15.47 10.57
C SER A 431 13.38 -16.66 11.36
N ILE A 432 12.39 -17.38 10.83
CA ILE A 432 11.83 -18.57 11.50
C ILE A 432 12.91 -19.63 11.67
N ILE A 433 13.69 -19.92 10.61
CA ILE A 433 14.77 -20.93 10.67
C ILE A 433 15.88 -20.51 11.64
N SER A 434 16.20 -19.22 11.74
CA SER A 434 17.23 -18.75 12.67
C SER A 434 16.78 -18.77 14.13
N ASP A 435 15.52 -18.39 14.39
CA ASP A 435 14.97 -18.27 15.74
C ASP A 435 14.64 -19.66 16.33
N ASP A 436 14.17 -20.59 15.49
CA ASP A 436 13.77 -21.95 15.86
C ASP A 436 14.87 -23.00 15.59
N SER A 437 16.15 -22.61 15.66
CA SER A 437 17.27 -23.49 15.29
C SER A 437 17.43 -24.78 16.13
N ASP A 438 16.69 -24.87 17.25
CA ASP A 438 16.56 -26.07 18.08
C ASP A 438 15.49 -27.05 17.55
N TYR A 439 14.50 -26.57 16.80
CA TYR A 439 13.41 -27.37 16.23
C TYR A 439 13.68 -27.85 14.80
N PHE A 440 14.44 -27.07 14.03
CA PHE A 440 14.88 -27.45 12.70
C PHE A 440 16.29 -28.04 12.82
N GLU A 441 16.44 -29.36 12.68
CA GLU A 441 17.76 -30.02 12.76
C GLU A 441 18.75 -29.40 11.76
N LYS A 442 19.57 -28.48 12.26
CA LYS A 442 20.62 -27.76 11.54
C LYS A 442 21.59 -28.70 10.82
N ALA A 443 21.78 -29.90 11.36
CA ALA A 443 22.58 -30.97 10.78
C ALA A 443 21.95 -31.56 9.51
N SER A 444 20.61 -31.64 9.45
CA SER A 444 19.84 -32.18 8.32
C SER A 444 19.78 -31.20 7.15
N PHE A 445 19.72 -29.89 7.43
CA PHE A 445 19.91 -28.82 6.42
C PHE A 445 21.31 -28.89 5.77
N ASN A 446 22.37 -29.06 6.59
CA ASN A 446 23.76 -29.15 6.10
C ASN A 446 24.06 -30.46 5.34
N LYS A 447 23.49 -31.60 5.75
CA LYS A 447 23.68 -32.89 5.07
C LYS A 447 23.06 -32.89 3.66
N HIS A 448 21.95 -32.17 3.47
CA HIS A 448 21.28 -32.06 2.17
C HIS A 448 21.93 -31.05 1.21
N GLN A 449 22.59 -29.99 1.70
CA GLN A 449 23.43 -29.12 0.85
C GLN A 449 24.66 -29.83 0.31
N ILE A 450 25.27 -30.72 1.10
CA ILE A 450 26.51 -31.42 0.72
C ILE A 450 26.24 -32.59 -0.25
N ASN A 451 25.07 -33.25 -0.17
CA ASN A 451 24.82 -34.49 -0.92
C ASN A 451 24.27 -34.30 -2.35
N ASN A 452 23.70 -33.15 -2.70
CA ASN A 452 23.04 -32.95 -4.01
C ASN A 452 23.70 -31.84 -4.83
N GLY A 453 25.00 -32.01 -5.13
CA GLY A 453 25.85 -31.04 -5.84
C GLY A 453 25.14 -30.21 -6.92
N THR A 454 24.80 -28.97 -6.60
CA THR A 454 24.31 -27.98 -7.56
C THR A 454 25.43 -27.04 -7.96
N VAL A 455 25.88 -27.24 -9.20
CA VAL A 455 26.40 -26.28 -10.19
C VAL A 455 27.12 -25.05 -9.62
N LYS A 456 28.44 -25.07 -9.76
CA LYS A 456 29.29 -23.87 -9.82
C LYS A 456 28.80 -22.94 -10.93
N ALA A 457 27.85 -22.07 -10.64
CA ALA A 457 27.77 -20.77 -11.29
C ALA A 457 28.64 -19.82 -10.46
N THR A 458 29.68 -19.29 -11.08
CA THR A 458 30.67 -18.38 -10.49
C THR A 458 30.02 -17.22 -9.73
N TYR A 459 30.05 -17.30 -8.40
CA TYR A 459 30.06 -16.14 -7.53
C TYR A 459 31.32 -16.24 -6.67
N ASN A 460 32.22 -15.26 -6.81
CA ASN A 460 33.42 -15.15 -5.98
C ASN A 460 32.97 -14.80 -4.55
N PRO A 461 33.15 -15.68 -3.56
CA PRO A 461 32.85 -15.36 -2.17
C PRO A 461 34.03 -14.57 -1.60
N SER A 462 33.76 -13.39 -1.03
CA SER A 462 34.71 -12.75 -0.12
C SER A 462 34.85 -13.62 1.14
N PRO A 463 36.06 -13.85 1.67
CA PRO A 463 36.36 -14.96 2.57
C PRO A 463 36.08 -14.63 4.05
N ASN A 464 34.85 -14.21 4.39
CA ASN A 464 34.41 -14.05 5.78
C ASN A 464 32.96 -14.53 6.04
N ASN A 465 32.35 -15.26 5.11
CA ASN A 465 30.93 -15.62 5.20
C ASN A 465 30.69 -16.91 6.01
N SER A 466 30.08 -16.70 7.18
CA SER A 466 29.30 -17.67 7.94
C SER A 466 27.82 -17.64 7.52
N ASP A 467 27.55 -17.40 6.23
CA ASP A 467 26.22 -17.06 5.72
C ASP A 467 25.30 -18.29 5.64
N LYS A 468 24.32 -18.28 6.54
CA LYS A 468 23.20 -19.20 6.69
C LYS A 468 21.92 -18.48 6.24
N SER A 469 21.66 -18.41 4.94
CA SER A 469 20.45 -17.78 4.39
C SER A 469 19.88 -18.58 3.23
N VAL A 470 18.55 -18.72 3.19
CA VAL A 470 17.81 -19.20 2.03
C VAL A 470 17.60 -18.03 1.07
N ASN A 471 17.90 -18.21 -0.21
CA ASN A 471 17.82 -17.16 -1.24
C ASN A 471 16.78 -17.52 -2.30
N PHE A 472 15.51 -17.19 -2.04
CA PHE A 472 14.39 -17.47 -2.94
C PHE A 472 14.35 -16.52 -4.13
N VAL A 473 14.73 -15.25 -3.94
CA VAL A 473 14.60 -14.20 -4.95
C VAL A 473 15.57 -14.41 -6.13
N ASN A 474 16.81 -14.84 -5.89
CA ASN A 474 17.71 -15.22 -6.97
C ASN A 474 17.27 -16.51 -7.68
N CYS A 475 16.54 -17.37 -6.97
CA CYS A 475 16.00 -18.63 -7.49
C CYS A 475 14.67 -18.45 -8.25
N LEU A 476 13.95 -17.33 -8.14
CA LEU A 476 12.76 -17.08 -8.95
C LEU A 476 13.08 -17.03 -10.46
N ASN A 477 14.33 -16.71 -10.81
CA ASN A 477 14.81 -16.77 -12.18
C ASN A 477 14.91 -18.20 -12.74
N THR A 478 14.88 -19.24 -11.89
CA THR A 478 14.75 -20.65 -12.28
C THR A 478 13.74 -21.37 -11.39
N ILE A 479 12.53 -21.56 -11.92
CA ILE A 479 11.41 -22.24 -11.25
C ILE A 479 11.85 -23.52 -10.54
N GLU A 480 12.64 -24.35 -11.22
CA GLU A 480 13.11 -25.64 -10.69
C GLU A 480 13.99 -25.46 -9.45
N GLY A 481 14.82 -24.41 -9.41
CA GLY A 481 15.64 -24.06 -8.25
C GLY A 481 14.79 -23.59 -7.08
N SER A 482 13.79 -22.73 -7.36
CA SER A 482 12.82 -22.27 -6.35
C SER A 482 12.01 -23.42 -5.76
N LEU A 483 11.41 -24.28 -6.59
CA LEU A 483 10.60 -25.42 -6.13
C LEU A 483 11.44 -26.46 -5.39
N ALA A 484 12.70 -26.68 -5.79
CA ALA A 484 13.61 -27.54 -5.06
C ALA A 484 13.93 -26.98 -3.67
N GLU A 485 14.17 -25.69 -3.54
CA GLU A 485 14.42 -25.04 -2.25
C GLU A 485 13.17 -25.02 -1.37
N TYR A 486 11.99 -24.75 -1.93
CA TYR A 486 10.72 -24.90 -1.20
C TYR A 486 10.50 -26.34 -0.74
N SER A 487 10.79 -27.32 -1.60
CA SER A 487 10.73 -28.75 -1.22
C SER A 487 11.67 -29.06 -0.06
N ARG A 488 12.87 -28.48 -0.04
CA ARG A 488 13.83 -28.63 1.07
C ARG A 488 13.29 -28.03 2.36
N VAL A 489 12.78 -26.81 2.33
CA VAL A 489 12.17 -26.15 3.51
C VAL A 489 10.97 -26.94 4.02
N ILE A 490 10.12 -27.45 3.13
CA ILE A 490 8.99 -28.34 3.46
C ILE A 490 9.46 -29.63 4.13
N LEU A 491 10.52 -30.27 3.61
CA LEU A 491 11.04 -31.53 4.14
C LEU A 491 11.64 -31.38 5.53
N ILE A 492 12.23 -30.23 5.84
CA ILE A 492 12.81 -29.92 7.15
C ILE A 492 11.71 -29.48 8.14
N SER A 493 10.58 -29.01 7.64
CA SER A 493 9.39 -28.69 8.45
C SER A 493 8.65 -29.92 9.00
N LYS A 494 9.18 -31.14 8.85
CA LYS A 494 8.57 -32.35 9.44
C LYS A 494 8.49 -32.26 10.97
N PRO A 495 7.42 -32.78 11.60
CA PRO A 495 7.27 -32.79 13.06
C PRO A 495 8.45 -33.49 13.73
N LEU A 496 9.05 -32.86 14.75
CA LEU A 496 10.01 -33.55 15.61
C LEU A 496 9.24 -34.54 16.50
N GLU A 497 9.71 -35.77 16.55
CA GLU A 497 9.21 -36.79 17.47
C GLU A 497 9.90 -36.61 18.84
N GLY A 498 9.15 -36.25 19.90
CA GLY A 498 9.74 -36.09 21.23
C GLY A 498 8.84 -35.49 22.32
N GLU A 499 9.25 -35.63 23.59
CA GLU A 499 8.58 -35.09 24.78
C GLU A 499 8.92 -33.61 25.01
N THR A 500 8.13 -32.71 24.41
CA THR A 500 8.21 -31.25 24.62
C THR A 500 6.95 -30.72 25.29
N LYS A 501 7.07 -29.62 26.05
CA LYS A 501 5.91 -28.94 26.67
C LYS A 501 4.88 -28.54 25.61
N LYS A 502 3.58 -28.66 25.92
CA LYS A 502 2.46 -28.35 24.99
C LYS A 502 2.56 -26.94 24.38
N SER A 503 3.01 -25.95 25.14
CA SER A 503 3.25 -24.58 24.65
C SER A 503 4.29 -24.52 23.54
N ASN A 504 5.38 -25.27 23.68
CA ASN A 504 6.47 -25.31 22.70
C ASN A 504 6.02 -26.04 21.43
N ARG A 505 5.24 -27.11 21.56
CA ARG A 505 4.61 -27.80 20.41
C ARG A 505 3.66 -26.88 19.64
N GLN A 506 2.89 -26.03 20.33
CA GLN A 506 2.01 -25.08 19.67
C GLN A 506 2.80 -23.99 18.94
N MET A 507 3.89 -23.46 19.52
CA MET A 507 4.78 -22.51 18.84
C MET A 507 5.43 -23.14 17.60
N GLU A 508 6.00 -24.34 17.75
CA GLU A 508 6.59 -25.11 16.65
C GLU A 508 5.58 -25.35 15.51
N PHE A 509 4.35 -25.76 15.87
CA PHE A 509 3.28 -25.97 14.90
C PHE A 509 2.90 -24.67 14.19
N THR A 510 2.78 -23.55 14.92
CA THR A 510 2.51 -22.23 14.32
C THR A 510 3.63 -21.79 13.38
N SER A 511 4.91 -21.94 13.76
CA SER A 511 6.06 -21.64 12.89
C SER A 511 6.03 -22.46 11.60
N LYS A 512 5.73 -23.76 11.70
CA LYS A 512 5.59 -24.66 10.54
C LYS A 512 4.42 -24.27 9.64
N LEU A 513 3.29 -23.86 10.21
CA LEU A 513 2.16 -23.35 9.43
C LEU A 513 2.50 -22.04 8.72
N LYS A 514 3.24 -21.12 9.37
CA LYS A 514 3.72 -19.87 8.74
C LYS A 514 4.63 -20.17 7.54
N ILE A 515 5.56 -21.12 7.68
CA ILE A 515 6.39 -21.60 6.55
C ILE A 515 5.52 -22.16 5.42
N CYS A 516 4.53 -23.01 5.74
CA CYS A 516 3.64 -23.56 4.72
C CYS A 516 2.89 -22.45 3.95
N TRP A 517 2.42 -21.41 4.65
CA TRP A 517 1.79 -20.25 4.03
C TRP A 517 2.75 -19.41 3.18
N CYS A 518 3.97 -19.19 3.65
CA CYS A 518 5.03 -18.54 2.87
C CYS A 518 5.27 -19.29 1.54
N VAL A 519 5.43 -20.60 1.62
CA VAL A 519 5.65 -21.46 0.45
C VAL A 519 4.46 -21.40 -0.52
N LEU A 520 3.23 -21.42 0.01
CA LEU A 520 2.01 -21.35 -0.78
C LEU A 520 1.83 -19.99 -1.47
N ALA A 521 2.13 -18.90 -0.76
CA ALA A 521 2.11 -17.56 -1.33
C ALA A 521 3.14 -17.43 -2.46
N MET A 522 4.37 -17.91 -2.25
CA MET A 522 5.41 -17.93 -3.30
C MET A 522 5.01 -18.73 -4.53
N THR A 523 4.34 -19.85 -4.32
CA THR A 523 3.84 -20.71 -5.40
C THR A 523 2.88 -19.94 -6.32
N ARG A 524 1.98 -19.12 -5.77
CA ARG A 524 1.07 -18.27 -6.57
C ARG A 524 1.81 -17.20 -7.38
N TYR A 525 2.88 -16.61 -6.85
CA TYR A 525 3.70 -15.66 -7.62
C TYR A 525 4.49 -16.35 -8.73
N ALA A 526 4.99 -17.56 -8.49
CA ALA A 526 5.63 -18.37 -9.54
C ALA A 526 4.64 -18.70 -10.67
N GLU A 527 3.39 -19.04 -10.38
CA GLU A 527 2.35 -19.23 -11.41
C GLU A 527 2.15 -17.97 -12.27
N LEU A 528 2.07 -16.79 -11.64
CA LEU A 528 1.89 -15.52 -12.35
C LEU A 528 3.06 -15.22 -13.32
N ILE A 529 4.31 -15.40 -12.87
CA ILE A 529 5.49 -15.10 -13.71
C ILE A 529 5.54 -16.02 -14.94
N HIS A 530 4.98 -17.23 -14.83
CA HIS A 530 5.12 -18.28 -15.84
C HIS A 530 3.83 -18.64 -16.59
N SER A 531 2.73 -17.90 -16.37
CA SER A 531 1.43 -18.13 -17.01
C SER A 531 1.42 -17.89 -18.53
N GLY A 532 2.54 -17.48 -19.15
CA GLY A 532 2.70 -17.32 -20.60
C GLY A 532 3.28 -18.54 -21.34
N SER A 533 3.93 -19.50 -20.65
CA SER A 533 4.34 -20.78 -21.24
C SER A 533 4.57 -21.84 -20.14
N LEU A 534 3.51 -22.49 -19.69
CA LEU A 534 3.65 -23.72 -18.91
C LEU A 534 4.12 -24.83 -19.84
N ASN A 535 5.43 -24.90 -20.06
CA ASN A 535 6.08 -25.96 -20.80
C ASN A 535 5.76 -27.31 -20.12
N SER A 536 5.57 -28.40 -20.87
CA SER A 536 5.12 -29.70 -20.32
C SER A 536 6.03 -30.25 -19.20
N LYS A 537 7.31 -29.85 -19.18
CA LYS A 537 8.27 -30.14 -18.10
C LYS A 537 7.97 -29.42 -16.78
N PHE A 538 7.54 -28.16 -16.84
CA PHE A 538 7.17 -27.37 -15.65
C PHE A 538 6.00 -28.02 -14.90
N SER A 539 4.97 -28.45 -15.65
CA SER A 539 3.80 -29.13 -15.07
C SER A 539 4.19 -30.36 -14.26
N GLY A 540 5.19 -31.13 -14.71
CA GLY A 540 5.70 -32.30 -13.98
C GLY A 540 6.37 -31.97 -12.64
N VAL A 541 7.33 -31.04 -12.63
CA VAL A 541 8.05 -30.62 -11.41
C VAL A 541 7.10 -29.96 -10.42
N TYR A 542 6.20 -29.11 -10.92
CA TYR A 542 5.21 -28.41 -10.12
C TYR A 542 4.20 -29.38 -9.48
N LYS A 543 3.74 -30.38 -10.23
CA LYS A 543 2.87 -31.44 -9.70
C LYS A 543 3.56 -32.31 -8.65
N GLN A 544 4.83 -32.65 -8.84
CA GLN A 544 5.62 -33.38 -7.83
C GLN A 544 5.75 -32.57 -6.54
N PHE A 545 6.05 -31.28 -6.66
CA PHE A 545 6.12 -30.35 -5.53
C PHE A 545 4.80 -30.29 -4.75
N LEU A 546 3.67 -30.06 -5.43
CA LEU A 546 2.36 -29.98 -4.78
C LEU A 546 1.96 -31.32 -4.12
N THR A 547 2.37 -32.45 -4.71
CA THR A 547 2.15 -33.78 -4.11
C THR A 547 2.96 -33.96 -2.83
N LEU A 548 4.24 -33.56 -2.83
CA LEU A 548 5.08 -33.55 -1.64
C LEU A 548 4.50 -32.62 -0.57
N PHE A 549 4.06 -31.43 -0.96
CA PHE A 549 3.47 -30.46 -0.05
C PHE A 549 2.18 -30.99 0.59
N LYS A 550 1.31 -31.63 -0.20
CA LYS A 550 0.11 -32.31 0.31
C LYS A 550 0.46 -33.36 1.36
N SER A 551 1.47 -34.20 1.11
CA SER A 551 1.92 -35.21 2.08
C SER A 551 2.41 -34.59 3.39
N VAL A 552 3.11 -33.45 3.35
CA VAL A 552 3.52 -32.74 4.57
C VAL A 552 2.33 -32.16 5.33
N LEU A 553 1.32 -31.63 4.64
CA LEU A 553 0.09 -31.14 5.29
C LEU A 553 -0.72 -32.27 5.93
N GLU A 554 -0.72 -33.45 5.33
CA GLU A 554 -1.31 -34.66 5.93
C GLU A 554 -0.55 -35.05 7.21
N GLY A 555 0.79 -35.07 7.17
CA GLY A 555 1.62 -35.31 8.35
C GLY A 555 1.43 -34.29 9.48
N LEU A 556 1.32 -33.00 9.15
CA LEU A 556 1.02 -31.94 10.11
C LEU A 556 -0.37 -32.09 10.73
N SER A 557 -1.35 -32.61 9.98
CA SER A 557 -2.67 -32.94 10.50
C SER A 557 -2.60 -34.03 11.55
N VAL A 558 -1.95 -35.14 11.22
CA VAL A 558 -1.81 -36.26 12.17
C VAL A 558 -1.09 -35.78 13.44
N TYR A 559 -0.06 -34.94 13.29
CA TYR A 559 0.65 -34.35 14.42
C TYR A 559 -0.25 -33.46 15.29
N ALA A 560 -1.03 -32.56 14.70
CA ALA A 560 -1.90 -31.67 15.46
C ALA A 560 -3.06 -32.42 16.14
N ASP A 561 -3.63 -33.43 15.49
CA ASP A 561 -4.66 -34.31 16.07
C ASP A 561 -4.10 -35.08 17.27
N SER A 562 -2.89 -35.63 17.13
CA SER A 562 -2.20 -36.39 18.18
C SER A 562 -1.79 -35.53 19.39
N ASN A 563 -1.68 -34.21 19.21
CA ASN A 563 -1.23 -33.27 20.24
C ASN A 563 -2.34 -32.32 20.75
N GLY A 564 -3.56 -32.44 20.23
CA GLY A 564 -4.68 -31.57 20.58
C GLY A 564 -4.40 -30.09 20.33
N LEU A 565 -3.80 -29.77 19.18
CA LEU A 565 -3.45 -28.42 18.73
C LEU A 565 -4.60 -27.80 17.93
N HIS A 566 -4.72 -26.46 17.92
CA HIS A 566 -5.78 -25.77 17.18
C HIS A 566 -5.58 -25.87 15.65
N MET A 567 -6.62 -26.33 14.94
CA MET A 567 -6.55 -26.80 13.54
C MET A 567 -7.12 -25.86 12.47
N HIS A 568 -7.78 -24.76 12.85
CA HIS A 568 -8.65 -24.00 11.94
C HIS A 568 -7.97 -23.64 10.60
N ASN A 569 -6.71 -23.20 10.67
CA ASN A 569 -5.95 -22.75 9.50
C ASN A 569 -5.36 -23.89 8.63
N LEU A 570 -5.24 -25.12 9.15
CA LEU A 570 -4.71 -26.25 8.37
C LEU A 570 -5.73 -26.72 7.33
N GLY A 571 -7.03 -26.63 7.64
CA GLY A 571 -8.12 -26.96 6.72
C GLY A 571 -8.09 -26.09 5.46
N ASP A 572 -7.81 -24.80 5.60
CA ASP A 572 -7.80 -23.86 4.48
C ASP A 572 -6.58 -24.05 3.58
N ILE A 573 -5.40 -24.35 4.14
CA ILE A 573 -4.22 -24.72 3.35
C ILE A 573 -4.50 -26.00 2.54
N LYS A 574 -5.11 -27.01 3.16
CA LYS A 574 -5.47 -28.27 2.46
C LYS A 574 -6.46 -28.04 1.30
N LYS A 575 -7.48 -27.18 1.51
CA LYS A 575 -8.42 -26.80 0.45
C LYS A 575 -7.71 -26.10 -0.71
N LEU A 576 -6.82 -25.15 -0.42
CA LEU A 576 -6.10 -24.41 -1.46
C LEU A 576 -5.17 -25.32 -2.26
N VAL A 577 -4.41 -26.20 -1.59
CA VAL A 577 -3.54 -27.18 -2.27
C VAL A 577 -4.34 -28.16 -3.13
N SER A 578 -5.50 -28.60 -2.65
CA SER A 578 -6.39 -29.47 -3.45
C SER A 578 -6.92 -28.76 -4.69
N HIS A 579 -7.28 -27.48 -4.57
CA HIS A 579 -7.69 -26.66 -5.71
C HIS A 579 -6.56 -26.48 -6.74
N LEU A 580 -5.33 -26.20 -6.29
CA LEU A 580 -4.15 -26.07 -7.17
C LEU A 580 -3.83 -27.39 -7.89
N LEU A 581 -3.90 -28.52 -7.19
CA LEU A 581 -3.71 -29.85 -7.78
C LEU A 581 -4.79 -30.19 -8.82
N ASN A 582 -6.05 -29.84 -8.55
CA ASN A 582 -7.15 -30.09 -9.46
C ASN A 582 -7.05 -29.23 -10.72
N GLY A 583 -6.57 -27.99 -10.60
CA GLY A 583 -6.34 -27.09 -11.73
C GLY A 583 -5.22 -27.52 -12.69
N LEU A 584 -4.31 -28.40 -12.26
CA LEU A 584 -3.25 -28.99 -13.09
C LEU A 584 -3.65 -30.33 -13.75
N ALA A 585 -4.79 -30.88 -13.38
CA ALA A 585 -5.29 -32.17 -13.90
C ALA A 585 -6.26 -32.01 -15.08
N GLY A 586 -6.75 -30.78 -15.34
CA GLY A 586 -7.44 -30.38 -16.57
C GLY A 586 -6.49 -29.67 -17.51
#